data_AF-A0A2M8NSU8-F1
#
_entry.id   AF-A0A2M8NSU8-F1
#
_cell.length_a   1.000
_cell.length_b   1.000
_cell.length_c   1.000
_cell.angle_alpha   90.00
_cell.angle_beta   90.00
_cell.angle_gamma   90.00
#
_symmetry.space_group_name_H-M   'P 1'
#
loop_
_entity.id
_entity.type
_entity.pdbx_description
1 polymer ?
#
loop_
_entity_poly.entity_id
_entity_poly.type
_entity_poly.pdbx_seq_one_letter_code
_entity_poly.pdbx_strand_id
1 'polypeptide(L)'
;MTNLLYQLDSMIREFEATVTDVNAETRGVLLDRTAFYPGGGGQPCDEGELTFGGQKVRVTRVEKGNWHIIAEGDPLPDSGTRVSGTLNWERRYQLMRTHTAMHILCGVV
;
A
#
# COMPACT_ATOMS: atom_id res chain seq x y z
N MET A 1 -12.91 7.08 -7.04
CA MET A 1 -12.89 6.51 -5.67
C MET A 1 -12.09 5.23 -5.74
N THR A 2 -11.09 5.05 -4.88
CA THR A 2 -10.24 3.85 -4.85
C THR A 2 -10.95 2.71 -4.12
N ASN A 3 -10.96 1.51 -4.70
CA ASN A 3 -11.46 0.30 -4.04
C ASN A 3 -10.42 -0.25 -3.04
N LEU A 4 -10.79 -0.35 -1.77
CA LEU A 4 -9.90 -0.66 -0.66
C LEU A 4 -9.91 -2.17 -0.36
N LEU A 5 -9.09 -2.93 -1.08
CA LEU A 5 -9.04 -4.39 -0.98
C LEU A 5 -8.68 -4.86 0.43
N TYR A 6 -7.85 -4.10 1.15
CA TYR A 6 -7.46 -4.40 2.54
C TYR A 6 -8.61 -4.37 3.54
N GLN A 7 -9.74 -3.72 3.22
CA GLN A 7 -10.94 -3.73 4.05
C GLN A 7 -11.80 -4.98 3.81
N LEU A 8 -11.67 -5.59 2.63
CA LEU A 8 -12.44 -6.77 2.22
C LEU A 8 -11.74 -8.06 2.64
N ASP A 9 -10.43 -8.15 2.39
CA ASP A 9 -9.61 -9.28 2.76
C ASP A 9 -8.19 -8.82 3.12
N SER A 10 -7.84 -8.97 4.40
CA SER A 10 -6.53 -8.59 4.93
C SER A 10 -5.40 -9.56 4.54
N MET A 11 -5.72 -10.71 3.94
CA MET A 11 -4.77 -11.74 3.52
C MET A 11 -4.28 -11.59 2.08
N ILE A 12 -4.83 -10.64 1.33
CA ILE A 12 -4.35 -10.30 -0.02
C ILE A 12 -2.91 -9.77 0.09
N ARG A 13 -2.01 -10.41 -0.66
CA ARG A 13 -0.56 -10.06 -0.71
C ARG A 13 -0.16 -9.44 -2.04
N GLU A 14 -0.89 -9.80 -3.09
CA GLU A 14 -0.65 -9.38 -4.46
C GLU A 14 -1.98 -9.00 -5.11
N PHE A 15 -1.99 -7.97 -5.95
CA PHE A 15 -3.17 -7.49 -6.64
C PHE A 15 -2.81 -6.77 -7.94
N GLU A 16 -3.73 -6.72 -8.89
CA GLU A 16 -3.61 -5.87 -10.08
C GLU A 16 -4.40 -4.59 -9.90
N ALA A 17 -3.89 -3.49 -10.44
CA ALA A 17 -4.56 -2.19 -10.43
C ALA A 17 -4.17 -1.36 -11.66
N THR A 18 -4.90 -0.27 -11.89
CA THR A 18 -4.58 0.75 -12.88
C THR A 18 -4.25 2.06 -12.17
N VAL A 19 -3.18 2.72 -12.61
CA VAL A 19 -2.81 4.05 -12.13
C VAL A 19 -3.86 5.05 -12.62
N THR A 20 -4.46 5.77 -11.68
CA THR A 20 -5.49 6.78 -11.94
C THR A 20 -4.93 8.19 -11.94
N ASP A 21 -3.89 8.44 -11.15
CA ASP A 21 -3.23 9.75 -11.08
C ASP A 21 -1.79 9.62 -10.55
N VAL A 22 -0.96 10.60 -10.88
CA VAL A 22 0.47 10.66 -10.53
C VAL A 22 0.84 12.08 -10.11
N ASN A 23 1.33 12.23 -8.89
CA ASN A 23 1.94 13.47 -8.42
C ASN A 23 3.47 13.33 -8.45
N ALA A 24 4.11 13.97 -9.43
CA ALA A 24 5.55 13.88 -9.63
C ALA A 24 6.36 14.59 -8.53
N GLU A 25 5.83 15.66 -7.93
CA GLU A 25 6.52 16.44 -6.89
C GLU A 25 6.67 15.62 -5.60
N THR A 26 5.60 14.93 -5.19
CA THR A 26 5.60 14.07 -4.00
C THR A 26 5.96 12.61 -4.30
N ARG A 27 6.14 12.28 -5.58
CA ARG A 27 6.33 10.91 -6.10
C ARG A 27 5.18 9.96 -5.72
N GLY A 28 3.97 10.52 -5.64
CA GLY A 28 2.76 9.80 -5.26
C GLY A 28 2.04 9.19 -6.45
N VAL A 29 1.60 7.95 -6.32
CA VAL A 29 0.81 7.22 -7.32
C VAL A 29 -0.53 6.82 -6.72
N LEU A 30 -1.63 7.18 -7.39
CA LEU A 30 -2.98 6.82 -6.98
C LEU A 30 -3.51 5.69 -7.86
N LEU A 31 -4.10 4.66 -7.23
CA LEU A 31 -4.60 3.46 -7.91
C LEU A 31 -6.13 3.39 -7.88
N ASP A 32 -6.73 2.70 -8.86
CA ASP A 32 -8.18 2.41 -8.87
C ASP A 32 -8.58 1.46 -7.73
N ARG A 33 -7.66 0.58 -7.32
CA ARG A 33 -7.79 -0.32 -6.17
C ARG A 33 -6.45 -0.58 -5.50
N THR A 34 -6.45 -0.89 -4.22
CA THR A 34 -5.21 -1.22 -3.50
C THR A 34 -5.43 -2.15 -2.31
N ALA A 35 -4.47 -3.05 -2.09
CA ALA A 35 -4.35 -3.82 -0.86
C ALA A 35 -3.36 -3.18 0.15
N PHE A 36 -2.63 -2.12 -0.23
CA PHE A 36 -1.79 -1.39 0.72
C PHE A 36 -2.64 -0.57 1.69
N TYR A 37 -2.40 -0.77 2.98
CA TYR A 37 -3.03 -0.01 4.05
C TYR A 37 -2.27 1.31 4.28
N PRO A 38 -2.94 2.47 4.24
CA PRO A 38 -2.31 3.79 4.45
C PRO A 38 -1.88 4.08 5.89
N GLY A 39 -2.08 3.13 6.82
CA GLY A 39 -1.90 3.37 8.25
C GLY A 39 -3.11 4.04 8.90
N GLY A 40 -3.15 3.99 10.23
CA GLY A 40 -4.24 4.56 11.02
C GLY A 40 -4.44 3.81 12.34
N GLY A 41 -4.99 4.50 13.35
CA GLY A 41 -5.29 3.89 14.65
C GLY A 41 -4.06 3.34 15.38
N GLY A 42 -2.89 3.97 15.21
CA GLY A 42 -1.61 3.51 15.76
C GLY A 42 -0.91 2.41 14.95
N GLN A 43 -1.56 1.84 13.93
CA GLN A 43 -0.91 0.90 13.00
C GLN A 43 -0.16 1.67 11.89
N PRO A 44 1.15 1.43 11.69
CA PRO A 44 1.92 1.99 10.58
C PRO A 44 1.37 1.59 9.20
N CYS A 45 1.75 2.33 8.16
CA CYS A 45 1.40 2.00 6.78
C CYS A 45 2.14 0.76 6.27
N ASP A 46 1.57 0.18 5.21
CA ASP A 46 2.22 -0.87 4.45
C ASP A 46 3.36 -0.30 3.58
N GLU A 47 4.27 -1.21 3.22
CA GLU A 47 5.37 -1.02 2.29
C GLU A 47 5.33 -2.19 1.29
N GLY A 48 6.03 -2.06 0.17
CA GLY A 48 6.09 -3.13 -0.83
C GLY A 48 6.53 -2.60 -2.18
N GLU A 49 5.96 -3.15 -3.24
CA GLU A 49 6.43 -2.92 -4.61
C GLU A 49 5.27 -2.81 -5.59
N LEU A 50 5.46 -2.02 -6.65
CA LEU A 50 4.64 -2.04 -7.86
C LEU A 50 5.49 -2.52 -9.03
N THR A 51 4.92 -3.35 -9.90
CA THR A 51 5.57 -3.84 -11.11
C THR A 51 4.79 -3.40 -12.34
N PHE A 52 5.46 -2.76 -13.31
CA PHE A 52 4.88 -2.33 -14.59
C PHE A 52 5.96 -2.27 -15.66
N GLY A 53 5.60 -2.56 -16.92
CA GLY A 53 6.57 -2.49 -18.03
C GLY A 53 7.84 -3.34 -17.84
N GLY A 54 7.76 -4.42 -17.06
CA GLY A 54 8.93 -5.25 -16.69
C GLY A 54 9.85 -4.64 -15.63
N GLN A 55 9.52 -3.46 -15.11
CA GLN A 55 10.23 -2.77 -14.04
C GLN A 55 9.53 -2.99 -12.71
N LYS A 56 10.31 -3.00 -11.63
CA LYS A 56 9.82 -3.11 -10.26
C LYS A 56 10.28 -1.88 -9.49
N VAL A 57 9.33 -1.23 -8.82
CA VAL A 57 9.55 0.00 -8.07
C VAL A 57 9.05 -0.17 -6.64
N ARG A 58 9.70 0.48 -5.69
CA ARG A 58 9.42 0.34 -4.26
C ARG A 58 8.40 1.37 -3.80
N VAL A 59 7.37 0.90 -3.14
CA VAL A 59 6.43 1.72 -2.36
C VAL A 59 6.96 1.81 -0.93
N THR A 60 7.45 2.99 -0.55
CA THR A 60 8.10 3.21 0.76
C THR A 60 7.13 3.64 1.85
N ARG A 61 5.98 4.20 1.45
CA ARG A 61 4.90 4.60 2.35
C ARG A 61 3.61 4.76 1.56
N VAL A 62 2.49 4.62 2.24
CA VAL A 62 1.17 4.96 1.70
C VAL A 62 0.54 6.02 2.58
N GLU A 63 0.23 7.16 2.00
CA GLU A 63 -0.38 8.28 2.72
C GLU A 63 -1.91 8.18 2.76
N LYS A 64 -2.53 8.99 3.63
CA LYS A 64 -3.99 9.17 3.64
C LYS A 64 -4.48 9.55 2.24
N GLY A 65 -5.61 8.98 1.83
CA GLY A 65 -6.09 9.07 0.45
C GLY A 65 -5.53 7.99 -0.48
N ASN A 66 -4.69 7.07 0.03
CA ASN A 66 -4.08 5.96 -0.71
C ASN A 66 -3.08 6.42 -1.79
N TRP A 67 -2.33 7.48 -1.51
CA TRP A 67 -1.18 7.87 -2.32
C TRP A 67 0.00 6.95 -2.00
N HIS A 68 0.41 6.15 -2.97
CA HIS A 68 1.54 5.22 -2.85
C HIS A 68 2.81 5.99 -3.23
N ILE A 69 3.69 6.22 -2.26
CA ILE A 69 4.89 7.02 -2.49
C ILE A 69 6.00 6.11 -2.98
N ILE A 70 6.51 6.42 -4.18
CA ILE A 70 7.54 5.64 -4.84
C ILE A 70 8.92 6.13 -4.40
N ALA A 71 9.81 5.19 -4.07
CA ALA A 71 11.18 5.47 -3.64
C ALA A 71 11.90 6.42 -4.62
N GLU A 72 12.77 7.27 -4.08
CA GLU A 72 13.65 8.10 -4.92
C GLU A 72 14.54 7.21 -5.80
N GLY A 73 14.77 7.65 -7.05
CA GLY A 73 15.54 6.91 -8.05
C GLY A 73 14.76 5.86 -8.84
N ASP A 74 13.62 5.38 -8.34
CA ASP A 74 12.77 4.44 -9.08
C ASP A 74 11.90 5.22 -10.12
N PRO A 75 11.55 4.63 -11.28
CA PRO A 75 10.69 5.30 -12.26
C PRO A 75 9.25 5.46 -11.74
N LEU A 76 8.57 6.54 -12.12
CA LEU A 76 7.13 6.70 -11.87
C LEU A 76 6.34 6.11 -13.05
N PRO A 77 5.29 5.30 -12.81
CA PRO A 77 4.38 4.89 -13.87
C PRO A 77 3.55 6.08 -14.35
N ASP A 78 3.08 6.04 -15.60
CA ASP A 78 2.15 7.02 -16.13
C ASP A 78 0.70 6.71 -15.71
N SER A 79 -0.16 7.73 -15.67
CA SER A 79 -1.61 7.54 -15.54
C SER A 79 -2.15 6.65 -16.66
N GLY A 80 -3.01 5.68 -16.30
CA GLY A 80 -3.52 4.64 -17.19
C GLY A 80 -2.67 3.37 -17.25
N THR A 81 -1.47 3.37 -16.66
CA THR A 81 -0.59 2.18 -16.62
C THR A 81 -1.19 1.09 -15.74
N ARG A 82 -1.17 -0.16 -16.23
CA ARG A 82 -1.47 -1.32 -15.39
C ARG A 82 -0.26 -1.70 -14.55
N VAL A 83 -0.50 -1.91 -13.27
CA VAL A 83 0.52 -2.29 -12.28
C VAL A 83 0.10 -3.57 -11.57
N SER A 84 1.07 -4.41 -11.20
CA SER A 84 0.90 -5.46 -10.19
C SER A 84 1.53 -4.99 -8.89
N GLY A 85 0.74 -4.93 -7.82
CA GLY A 85 1.21 -4.55 -6.49
C GLY A 85 1.50 -5.78 -5.63
N THR A 86 2.62 -5.75 -4.92
CA THR A 86 3.04 -6.80 -3.99
C THR A 86 3.37 -6.16 -2.65
N LEU A 87 2.73 -6.61 -1.57
CA LEU A 87 2.98 -6.11 -0.23
C LEU A 87 4.28 -6.73 0.34
N ASN A 88 4.99 -5.97 1.17
CA ASN A 88 5.95 -6.55 2.11
C ASN A 88 5.16 -7.34 3.18
N TRP A 89 4.93 -8.62 2.88
CA TRP A 89 4.04 -9.46 3.68
C TRP A 89 4.56 -9.73 5.09
N GLU A 90 5.87 -9.88 5.25
CA GLU A 90 6.47 -10.07 6.58
C GLU A 90 6.15 -8.88 7.48
N ARG A 91 6.36 -7.66 6.99
CA ARG A 91 6.00 -6.43 7.71
C ARG A 91 4.50 -6.38 7.98
N ARG A 92 3.65 -6.53 6.96
CA ARG A 92 2.18 -6.44 7.10
C ARG A 92 1.66 -7.41 8.16
N TYR A 93 2.11 -8.66 8.11
CA TYR A 93 1.65 -9.69 9.04
C TYR A 93 2.11 -9.43 10.48
N GLN A 94 3.35 -8.94 10.67
CA GLN A 94 3.82 -8.49 11.99
C GLN A 94 2.94 -7.35 12.53
N LEU A 95 2.62 -6.35 11.70
CA LEU A 95 1.75 -5.23 12.10
C LEU A 95 0.34 -5.68 12.47
N MET A 96 -0.27 -6.60 11.72
CA MET A 96 -1.59 -7.16 12.02
C MET A 96 -1.61 -7.87 13.39
N ARG A 97 -0.56 -8.66 13.68
CA ARG A 97 -0.42 -9.35 14.97
C ARG A 97 -0.26 -8.35 16.12
N THR A 98 0.58 -7.34 15.94
CA THR A 98 0.80 -6.30 16.95
C THR A 98 -0.47 -5.49 17.22
N HIS A 99 -1.21 -5.11 16.18
CA HIS A 99 -2.46 -4.37 16.33
C HIS A 99 -3.53 -5.19 17.06
N THR A 100 -3.67 -6.47 16.71
CA THR A 100 -4.55 -7.40 17.43
C THR A 100 -4.15 -7.54 18.91
N ALA A 101 -2.85 -7.68 19.18
CA ALA A 101 -2.34 -7.78 20.54
C ALA A 101 -2.60 -6.50 21.37
N MET A 102 -2.50 -5.32 20.75
CA MET A 102 -2.83 -4.05 21.38
C MET A 102 -4.30 -3.98 21.79
N HIS A 103 -5.24 -4.40 20.93
CA HIS A 103 -6.66 -4.46 21.29
C HIS A 103 -6.92 -5.41 22.46
N ILE A 104 -6.26 -6.58 22.47
CA ILE A 104 -6.36 -7.53 23.58
C ILE A 104 -5.84 -6.90 24.88
N LEU A 105 -4.67 -6.25 24.84
CA LEU A 105 -4.09 -5.59 26.02
C LEU A 105 -5.00 -4.50 26.58
N CYS A 106 -5.54 -3.63 25.72
CA CYS A 106 -6.50 -2.58 26.11
C CYS A 106 -7.84 -3.14 26.63
N GLY A 107 -8.21 -4.37 26.26
CA GLY A 107 -9.40 -5.02 26.79
C GLY A 107 -9.21 -5.63 28.18
N VAL A 108 -7.96 -5.76 28.64
CA VAL A 108 -7.59 -6.40 29.91
C VAL A 108 -7.16 -5.37 30.97
N VAL A 109 -6.68 -4.19 30.55
CA VAL A 109 -6.25 -3.08 31.42
C VAL A 109 -7.30 -1.97 31.43
#